data_AF-A0A7Z9WDJ5-F1
#
_entry.id   AF-A0A7Z9WDJ5-F1
#
_cell.length_a   1.000
_cell.length_b   1.000
_cell.length_c   1.000
_cell.angle_alpha   90.00
_cell.angle_beta   90.00
_cell.angle_gamma   90.00
#
_symmetry.space_group_name_H-M   'P 1'
#
loop_
_entity.id
_entity.type
_entity.pdbx_description
1 polymer ?
#
loop_
_entity_poly.entity_id
_entity_poly.type
_entity_poly.pdbx_seq_one_letter_code
_entity_poly.pdbx_strand_id
1 'polypeptide(L)'
;MEELSLFEDQGFKQAVGIEIALQFLKEELEGQGLGLGFLAGGVTFCALLPMRSIPFRVVCLVGMNYDSFPRQAKPLQFDLMAQNPRRGDRSKRDDDRYLFLEAILSARDKLYISYVGQSQEDNSTIPPSALVSELIDYIQDCFVLGGKGSCPDVVVVHRLQAFSPAYFSGHSRLFSYSQEDLQGAKALTGPQIEQPFTPKELPLPSETMEISLEEFTAFFKNPAKHFLRRCLKIRLPALEDMVKDQEPLSFEGLEAYQLDQFLGKHLASGWSNSKGIDERLKELCSLARAQGILPHGPPGRAELVRRSADVELYLRQLDARRAKPALDPLELELNLHSGLKVRGRIENIYPSFLLTHRLGRIRAKDKIAAWIEHLLLNLVAPPQYPRDTLLMGKRESFRLREVKNAHEVLQELSELFLHGLRRPLIFFPETSLCYAEKMAKGKGHNGALSSARDKWLGGEWHRGEGEDEYFKICFGKEAPLGEEFSQI
;
A
#
# COMPACT_ATOMS: atom_id res chain seq x y z
N MET A 1 17.45 26.53 -32.79
CA MET A 1 16.63 27.43 -33.64
C MET A 1 17.23 27.60 -35.03
N GLU A 2 18.55 27.47 -35.24
CA GLU A 2 19.17 27.61 -36.56
C GLU A 2 18.96 26.41 -37.52
N GLU A 3 18.65 25.21 -37.02
CA GLU A 3 18.41 24.05 -37.90
C GLU A 3 16.97 23.98 -38.46
N LEU A 4 15.99 24.60 -37.79
CA LEU A 4 14.63 24.70 -38.35
C LEU A 4 14.56 25.74 -39.48
N SER A 5 15.41 26.77 -39.47
CA SER A 5 15.57 27.70 -40.60
C SER A 5 16.26 27.06 -41.82
N LEU A 6 16.94 25.92 -41.66
CA LEU A 6 17.55 25.19 -42.78
C LEU A 6 16.51 24.57 -43.72
N PHE A 7 15.28 24.33 -43.23
CA PHE A 7 14.18 23.82 -44.05
C PHE A 7 13.52 24.91 -44.91
N GLU A 8 13.56 26.18 -44.49
CA GLU A 8 13.08 27.31 -45.31
C GLU A 8 14.01 27.56 -46.52
N ASP A 9 15.32 27.34 -46.36
CA ASP A 9 16.31 27.55 -47.43
C ASP A 9 16.43 26.39 -48.44
N GLN A 10 15.84 25.21 -48.19
CA GLN A 10 15.91 24.03 -49.08
C GLN A 10 14.64 23.73 -49.90
N GLY A 11 13.63 24.62 -49.87
CA GLY A 11 12.51 24.58 -50.83
C GLY A 11 11.48 23.45 -50.62
N PHE A 12 11.52 22.73 -49.51
CA PHE A 12 10.49 21.74 -49.17
C PHE A 12 9.24 22.44 -48.62
N LYS A 13 8.19 22.55 -49.44
CA LYS A 13 6.95 23.31 -49.14
C LYS A 13 5.75 22.45 -48.74
N GLN A 14 5.93 21.14 -48.62
CA GLN A 14 4.83 20.25 -48.27
C GLN A 14 4.61 20.23 -46.76
N ALA A 15 3.37 20.01 -46.34
CA ALA A 15 3.04 19.85 -44.92
C ALA A 15 3.72 18.57 -44.37
N VAL A 16 4.35 18.69 -43.22
CA VAL A 16 4.98 17.58 -42.48
C VAL A 16 4.06 17.18 -41.34
N GLY A 17 3.85 15.87 -41.15
CA GLY A 17 3.08 15.34 -40.02
C GLY A 17 3.78 15.59 -38.69
N ILE A 18 3.01 15.86 -37.64
CA ILE A 18 3.57 16.15 -36.29
C ILE A 18 4.44 15.00 -35.76
N GLU A 19 4.13 13.76 -36.11
CA GLU A 19 4.91 12.58 -35.72
C GLU A 19 6.35 12.66 -36.23
N ILE A 20 6.55 13.13 -37.46
CA ILE A 20 7.88 13.29 -38.06
C ILE A 20 8.64 14.42 -37.37
N ALA A 21 7.96 15.54 -37.09
CA ALA A 21 8.56 16.66 -36.37
C ALA A 21 8.96 16.26 -34.94
N LEU A 22 8.13 15.47 -34.25
CA LEU A 22 8.43 14.95 -32.92
C LEU A 22 9.59 13.95 -32.94
N GLN A 23 9.63 13.07 -33.94
CA GLN A 23 10.74 12.11 -34.08
C GLN A 23 12.07 12.84 -34.31
N PHE A 24 12.10 13.81 -35.23
CA PHE A 24 13.27 14.63 -35.48
C PHE A 24 13.73 15.38 -34.22
N LEU A 25 12.80 16.06 -33.54
CA LEU A 25 13.11 16.81 -32.34
C LEU A 25 13.61 15.90 -31.21
N LYS A 26 13.07 14.68 -31.10
CA LYS A 26 13.53 13.68 -30.14
C LYS A 26 14.96 13.24 -30.45
N GLU A 27 15.27 12.93 -31.70
CA GLU A 27 16.63 12.54 -32.12
C GLU A 27 17.65 13.65 -31.86
N GLU A 28 17.30 14.91 -32.16
CA GLU A 28 18.19 16.04 -31.96
C GLU A 28 18.44 16.34 -30.47
N LEU A 29 17.40 16.25 -29.64
CA LEU A 29 17.54 16.40 -28.19
C LEU A 29 18.31 15.25 -27.53
N GLU A 30 18.15 14.02 -28.02
CA GLU A 30 18.95 12.86 -27.55
C GLU A 30 20.42 12.97 -27.98
N GLY A 31 20.71 13.62 -29.12
CA GLY A 31 22.05 13.82 -29.65
C GLY A 31 22.91 14.86 -28.92
N GLN A 32 22.29 15.79 -28.19
CA GLN A 32 23.01 16.84 -27.45
C GLN A 32 23.66 16.29 -26.17
N GLY A 33 24.89 15.79 -26.31
CA GLY A 33 25.75 15.49 -25.17
C GLY A 33 26.10 16.78 -24.42
N LEU A 34 25.70 16.88 -23.15
CA LEU A 34 26.11 17.96 -22.24
C LEU A 34 27.64 17.97 -22.07
N GLY A 35 28.34 18.80 -22.85
CA GLY A 35 29.80 18.96 -22.81
C GLY A 35 30.31 19.89 -21.71
N LEU A 36 29.47 20.29 -20.75
CA LEU A 36 29.81 21.27 -19.72
C LEU A 36 30.51 20.60 -18.52
N GLY A 37 31.61 21.20 -18.04
CA GLY A 37 32.35 20.74 -16.85
C GLY A 37 33.57 19.86 -17.12
N PHE A 38 33.98 19.73 -18.39
CA PHE A 38 35.16 18.95 -18.77
C PHE A 38 36.44 19.53 -18.14
N LEU A 39 37.16 18.71 -17.35
CA LEU A 39 38.38 19.09 -16.60
C LEU A 39 38.21 20.30 -15.66
N ALA A 40 36.99 20.57 -15.18
CA ALA A 40 36.70 21.67 -14.25
C ALA A 40 37.21 21.43 -12.81
N GLY A 41 37.99 20.36 -12.58
CA GLY A 41 38.55 19.97 -11.28
C GLY A 41 37.87 18.75 -10.67
N GLY A 42 38.63 17.91 -9.96
CA GLY A 42 38.12 16.70 -9.29
C GLY A 42 38.09 15.45 -10.17
N VAL A 43 37.03 14.63 -10.02
CA VAL A 43 36.84 13.37 -10.76
C VAL A 43 35.98 13.63 -12.00
N THR A 44 36.42 13.17 -13.17
CA THR A 44 35.65 13.33 -14.42
C THR A 44 34.95 12.02 -14.80
N PHE A 45 33.63 12.08 -14.98
CA PHE A 45 32.82 11.00 -15.55
C PHE A 45 32.48 11.34 -17.00
N CYS A 46 32.79 10.44 -17.93
CA CYS A 46 32.51 10.64 -19.35
C CYS A 46 32.42 9.29 -20.09
N ALA A 47 31.86 9.31 -21.30
CA ALA A 47 32.03 8.21 -22.24
C ALA A 47 33.51 8.08 -22.67
N LEU A 48 33.90 6.98 -23.31
CA LEU A 48 35.30 6.78 -23.73
C LEU A 48 35.79 7.77 -24.82
N LEU A 49 34.88 8.40 -25.56
CA LEU A 49 35.20 9.23 -26.73
C LEU A 49 35.83 10.60 -26.38
N PRO A 50 35.29 11.42 -25.46
CA PRO A 50 35.81 12.76 -25.19
C PRO A 50 37.23 12.85 -24.60
N MET A 51 37.76 11.77 -24.02
CA MET A 51 39.05 11.74 -23.29
C MET A 51 40.12 10.87 -23.98
N ARG A 52 39.95 10.61 -25.27
CA ARG A 52 40.79 9.69 -26.04
C ARG A 52 42.28 10.07 -25.96
N SER A 53 43.12 9.10 -25.57
CA SER A 53 44.59 9.22 -25.54
C SER A 53 45.17 10.33 -24.65
N ILE A 54 44.42 10.81 -23.65
CA ILE A 54 44.94 11.74 -22.63
C ILE A 54 45.47 10.91 -21.44
N PRO A 55 46.75 11.07 -21.03
CA PRO A 55 47.30 10.31 -19.93
C PRO A 55 46.72 10.75 -18.58
N PHE A 56 46.19 9.80 -17.81
CA PHE A 56 45.69 10.02 -16.45
C PHE A 56 46.39 9.09 -15.47
N ARG A 57 46.60 9.56 -14.23
CA ARG A 57 47.13 8.72 -13.14
C ARG A 57 46.22 7.52 -12.88
N VAL A 58 44.91 7.75 -12.87
CA VAL A 58 43.90 6.70 -12.64
C VAL A 58 42.87 6.75 -13.77
N VAL A 59 42.61 5.60 -14.39
CA VAL A 59 41.56 5.42 -15.39
C VAL A 59 40.59 4.36 -14.89
N CYS A 60 39.29 4.67 -14.87
CA CYS A 60 38.23 3.77 -14.42
C CYS A 60 37.27 3.47 -15.57
N LEU A 61 37.19 2.20 -15.98
CA LEU A 61 36.21 1.69 -16.94
C LEU A 61 35.08 1.00 -16.17
N VAL A 62 33.89 1.57 -16.23
CA VAL A 62 32.72 1.09 -15.46
C VAL A 62 31.70 0.50 -16.42
N GLY A 63 31.09 -0.62 -16.03
CA GLY A 63 30.04 -1.27 -16.83
C GLY A 63 30.57 -1.97 -18.08
N MET A 64 31.78 -2.55 -18.01
CA MET A 64 32.37 -3.33 -19.10
C MET A 64 31.73 -4.73 -19.19
N ASN A 65 30.41 -4.77 -19.39
CA ASN A 65 29.60 -6.00 -19.47
C ASN A 65 29.69 -6.64 -20.86
N TYR A 66 29.39 -7.94 -20.95
CA TYR A 66 29.43 -8.69 -22.22
C TYR A 66 28.50 -8.15 -23.31
N ASP A 67 27.35 -7.60 -22.94
CA ASP A 67 26.30 -7.10 -23.83
C ASP A 67 26.46 -5.60 -24.16
N SER A 68 27.21 -4.89 -23.31
CA SER A 68 27.30 -3.43 -23.33
C SER A 68 28.57 -2.96 -24.04
N PHE A 69 29.67 -3.71 -23.95
CA PHE A 69 30.97 -3.32 -24.51
C PHE A 69 31.72 -4.51 -25.13
N PRO A 70 32.31 -4.40 -26.33
CA PRO A 70 32.27 -3.25 -27.25
C PRO A 70 30.85 -2.99 -27.79
N ARG A 71 30.51 -1.73 -28.04
CA ARG A 71 29.19 -1.34 -28.50
C ARG A 71 28.94 -1.91 -29.88
N GLN A 72 27.82 -2.62 -30.03
CA GLN A 72 27.41 -3.14 -31.33
C GLN A 72 26.78 -2.04 -32.18
N ALA A 73 27.16 -1.98 -33.46
CA ALA A 73 26.42 -1.28 -34.49
C ALA A 73 26.06 -2.30 -35.56
N LYS A 74 24.76 -2.51 -35.80
CA LYS A 74 24.30 -3.31 -36.93
C LYS A 74 24.35 -2.41 -38.17
N PRO A 75 25.19 -2.72 -39.18
CA PRO A 75 25.15 -1.98 -40.43
C PRO A 75 23.78 -2.19 -41.09
N LEU A 76 23.37 -1.23 -41.91
CA LEU A 76 22.16 -1.37 -42.71
C LEU A 76 22.36 -2.53 -43.69
N GLN A 77 21.32 -3.32 -43.96
CA GLN A 77 21.45 -4.50 -44.83
C GLN A 77 21.88 -4.16 -46.26
N PHE A 78 21.58 -2.93 -46.69
CA PHE A 78 21.96 -2.39 -48.00
C PHE A 78 23.26 -1.58 -47.98
N ASP A 79 24.00 -1.59 -46.87
CA ASP A 79 25.32 -0.96 -46.79
C ASP A 79 26.37 -1.82 -47.54
N LEU A 80 26.66 -1.43 -48.77
CA LEU A 80 27.65 -2.11 -49.61
C LEU A 80 29.09 -1.96 -49.08
N MET A 81 29.38 -0.92 -48.28
CA MET A 81 30.69 -0.75 -47.64
C MET A 81 30.89 -1.80 -46.55
N ALA A 82 29.84 -2.09 -45.77
CA ALA A 82 29.87 -3.15 -44.78
C ALA A 82 30.03 -4.56 -45.39
N GLN A 83 29.54 -4.77 -46.62
CA GLN A 83 29.69 -6.04 -47.35
C GLN A 83 31.09 -6.25 -47.93
N ASN A 84 31.79 -5.17 -48.31
CA ASN A 84 33.13 -5.22 -48.92
C ASN A 84 34.11 -4.25 -48.23
N PRO A 85 34.48 -4.52 -46.97
CA PRO A 85 35.28 -3.61 -46.16
C PRO A 85 36.68 -3.39 -46.74
N ARG A 86 37.14 -2.14 -46.70
CA ARG A 86 38.46 -1.67 -47.15
C ARG A 86 39.21 -1.01 -45.99
N ARG A 87 40.53 -0.88 -46.15
CA ARG A 87 41.35 -0.13 -45.19
C ARG A 87 40.88 1.33 -45.14
N GLY A 88 40.61 1.82 -43.93
CA GLY A 88 40.09 3.17 -43.70
C GLY A 88 38.59 3.22 -43.41
N ASP A 89 37.86 2.14 -43.68
CA ASP A 89 36.43 2.06 -43.35
C ASP A 89 36.25 2.04 -41.83
N ARG A 90 35.27 2.82 -41.34
CA ARG A 90 34.98 2.89 -39.91
C ARG A 90 34.16 1.69 -39.46
N SER A 91 34.58 1.14 -38.33
CA SER A 91 33.89 0.06 -37.64
C SER A 91 33.77 0.46 -36.17
N LYS A 92 32.53 0.67 -35.70
CA LYS A 92 32.29 1.05 -34.29
C LYS A 92 32.86 0.02 -33.32
N ARG A 93 32.79 -1.26 -33.71
CA ARG A 93 33.37 -2.36 -32.93
C ARG A 93 34.89 -2.20 -32.83
N ASP A 94 35.57 -1.95 -33.93
CA ASP A 94 37.04 -1.83 -33.93
C ASP A 94 37.50 -0.53 -33.26
N ASP A 95 36.74 0.56 -33.43
CA ASP A 95 36.94 1.81 -32.70
C ASP A 95 36.84 1.57 -31.18
N ASP A 96 35.84 0.82 -30.70
CA ASP A 96 35.70 0.50 -29.27
C ASP A 96 36.81 -0.44 -28.76
N ARG A 97 37.22 -1.43 -29.55
CA ARG A 97 38.39 -2.28 -29.21
C ARG A 97 39.65 -1.43 -29.07
N TYR A 98 39.85 -0.48 -29.97
CA TYR A 98 40.97 0.44 -29.92
C TYR A 98 40.88 1.42 -28.74
N LEU A 99 39.69 1.93 -28.43
CA LEU A 99 39.46 2.78 -27.25
C LEU A 99 39.79 2.05 -25.93
N PHE A 100 39.51 0.75 -25.83
CA PHE A 100 39.92 -0.06 -24.68
C PHE A 100 41.44 -0.13 -24.54
N LEU A 101 42.14 -0.35 -25.66
CA LEU A 101 43.61 -0.33 -25.68
C LEU A 101 44.17 1.04 -25.31
N GLU A 102 43.60 2.12 -25.85
CA GLU A 102 44.00 3.49 -25.50
C GLU A 102 43.78 3.78 -24.01
N ALA A 103 42.70 3.28 -23.40
CA ALA A 103 42.45 3.43 -21.97
C ALA A 103 43.52 2.73 -21.13
N ILE A 104 43.93 1.51 -21.52
CA ILE A 104 45.05 0.78 -20.89
C ILE A 104 46.34 1.59 -21.03
N LEU A 105 46.64 2.08 -22.23
CA LEU A 105 47.87 2.84 -22.52
C LEU A 105 47.88 4.23 -21.89
N SER A 106 46.72 4.79 -21.52
CA SER A 106 46.59 6.11 -20.92
C SER A 106 46.68 6.08 -19.40
N ALA A 107 46.39 4.95 -18.76
CA ALA A 107 46.55 4.77 -17.32
C ALA A 107 48.03 4.80 -16.92
N ARG A 108 48.40 5.65 -15.97
CA ARG A 108 49.81 5.81 -15.51
C ARG A 108 50.09 5.09 -14.19
N ASP A 109 49.15 5.14 -13.25
CA ASP A 109 49.32 4.52 -11.92
C ASP A 109 48.35 3.36 -11.71
N LYS A 110 47.06 3.53 -12.06
CA LYS A 110 46.02 2.52 -11.84
C LYS A 110 45.01 2.45 -12.98
N LEU A 111 44.69 1.23 -13.40
CA LEU A 111 43.55 0.89 -14.24
C LEU A 111 42.51 0.17 -13.37
N TYR A 112 41.30 0.71 -13.31
CA TYR A 112 40.16 0.10 -12.63
C TYR A 112 39.14 -0.33 -13.69
N ILE A 113 38.66 -1.57 -13.61
CA ILE A 113 37.64 -2.11 -14.51
C ILE A 113 36.53 -2.74 -13.67
N SER A 114 35.27 -2.39 -13.92
CA SER A 114 34.12 -3.04 -13.30
C SER A 114 33.09 -3.49 -14.32
N TYR A 115 32.37 -4.56 -13.97
CA TYR A 115 31.27 -5.13 -14.73
C TYR A 115 30.26 -5.77 -13.76
N VAL A 116 29.04 -5.99 -14.24
CA VAL A 116 28.00 -6.72 -13.51
C VAL A 116 28.22 -8.21 -13.74
N GLY A 117 28.71 -8.91 -12.72
CA GLY A 117 29.06 -10.34 -12.81
C GLY A 117 27.96 -11.31 -12.40
N GLN A 118 26.85 -10.82 -11.84
CA GLN A 118 25.74 -11.65 -11.35
C GLN A 118 24.40 -10.95 -11.55
N SER A 119 23.38 -11.73 -11.92
CA SER A 119 21.99 -11.28 -11.98
C SER A 119 21.43 -11.02 -10.58
N GLN A 120 20.71 -9.91 -10.42
CA GLN A 120 20.05 -9.55 -9.16
C GLN A 120 18.75 -10.34 -8.94
N GLU A 121 18.22 -11.00 -9.98
CA GLU A 121 16.96 -11.75 -9.92
C GLU A 121 17.19 -13.22 -9.53
N ASP A 122 18.18 -13.88 -10.15
CA ASP A 122 18.38 -15.33 -10.05
C ASP A 122 19.82 -15.76 -9.66
N ASN A 123 20.72 -14.80 -9.41
CA ASN A 123 22.15 -15.02 -9.12
C ASN A 123 22.93 -15.75 -10.22
N SER A 124 22.41 -15.84 -11.45
CA SER A 124 23.16 -16.40 -12.58
C SER A 124 24.42 -15.58 -12.86
N THR A 125 25.52 -16.27 -13.23
CA THR A 125 26.78 -15.62 -13.56
C THR A 125 26.70 -14.93 -14.92
N ILE A 126 27.12 -13.66 -14.95
CA ILE A 126 27.18 -12.84 -16.16
C ILE A 126 28.65 -12.62 -16.51
N PRO A 127 29.11 -12.98 -17.73
CA PRO A 127 30.49 -12.76 -18.13
C PRO A 127 30.78 -11.26 -18.32
N PRO A 128 32.06 -10.84 -18.18
CA PRO A 128 32.47 -9.50 -18.55
C PRO A 128 32.51 -9.35 -20.08
N SER A 129 32.79 -8.13 -20.54
CA SER A 129 33.17 -7.86 -21.92
C SER A 129 34.28 -8.81 -22.38
N ALA A 130 34.21 -9.29 -23.63
CA ALA A 130 35.24 -10.14 -24.22
C ALA A 130 36.65 -9.52 -24.13
N LEU A 131 36.76 -8.18 -24.19
CA LEU A 131 38.04 -7.47 -24.06
C LEU A 131 38.60 -7.52 -22.63
N VAL A 132 37.73 -7.54 -21.63
CA VAL A 132 38.12 -7.71 -20.24
C VAL A 132 38.53 -9.15 -20.00
N SER A 133 37.83 -10.14 -20.58
CA SER A 133 38.26 -11.54 -20.56
C SER A 133 39.65 -11.72 -21.18
N GLU A 134 39.87 -11.19 -22.40
CA GLU A 134 41.17 -11.22 -23.09
C GLU A 134 42.30 -10.63 -22.21
N LEU A 135 42.02 -9.53 -21.49
CA LEU A 135 42.99 -8.91 -20.58
C LEU A 135 43.26 -9.77 -19.32
N ILE A 136 42.22 -10.36 -18.73
CA ILE A 136 42.36 -11.25 -17.57
C ILE A 136 43.18 -12.48 -17.95
N ASP A 137 42.85 -13.12 -19.08
CA ASP A 137 43.55 -14.31 -19.59
C ASP A 137 45.03 -13.99 -19.84
N TYR A 138 45.32 -12.85 -20.50
CA TYR A 138 46.70 -12.41 -20.74
C TYR A 138 47.50 -12.23 -19.43
N ILE A 139 46.88 -11.63 -18.40
CA ILE A 139 47.53 -11.43 -17.10
C ILE A 139 47.80 -12.76 -16.41
N GLN A 140 46.87 -13.72 -16.50
CA GLN A 140 47.00 -15.03 -15.88
C GLN A 140 48.04 -15.91 -16.57
N ASP A 141 48.17 -15.80 -17.89
CA ASP A 141 49.13 -16.58 -18.69
C ASP A 141 50.56 -16.04 -18.60
N CYS A 142 50.72 -14.72 -18.49
CA CYS A 142 52.04 -14.08 -18.60
C CYS A 142 52.70 -13.74 -17.26
N PHE A 143 51.97 -13.79 -16.13
CA PHE A 143 52.47 -13.34 -14.83
C PHE A 143 52.24 -14.36 -13.72
N VAL A 144 53.15 -14.38 -12.73
CA VAL A 144 53.09 -15.27 -11.57
C VAL A 144 53.30 -14.46 -10.30
N LEU A 145 52.50 -14.72 -9.25
CA LEU A 145 52.67 -14.08 -7.96
C LEU A 145 53.90 -14.63 -7.22
N GLY A 146 54.79 -13.74 -6.81
CA GLY A 146 55.99 -14.08 -6.04
C GLY A 146 55.64 -14.82 -4.74
N GLY A 147 56.26 -15.98 -4.53
CA GLY A 147 56.20 -16.74 -3.28
C GLY A 147 55.28 -17.97 -3.26
N LYS A 148 54.39 -18.17 -4.25
CA LYS A 148 53.48 -19.35 -4.28
C LYS A 148 53.27 -20.02 -5.64
N GLY A 149 53.86 -19.52 -6.73
CA GLY A 149 53.71 -20.13 -8.06
C GLY A 149 52.26 -20.12 -8.59
N SER A 150 51.39 -19.28 -8.03
CA SER A 150 49.97 -19.19 -8.37
C SER A 150 49.73 -18.02 -9.32
N CYS A 151 48.79 -18.21 -10.26
CA CYS A 151 48.35 -17.15 -11.17
C CYS A 151 47.76 -15.96 -10.38
N PRO A 152 47.93 -14.72 -10.86
CA PRO A 152 47.38 -13.54 -10.22
C PRO A 152 45.85 -13.53 -10.27
N ASP A 153 45.21 -13.58 -9.09
CA ASP A 153 43.78 -13.33 -8.95
C ASP A 153 43.50 -11.82 -8.93
N VAL A 154 43.18 -11.28 -10.10
CA VAL A 154 42.89 -9.85 -10.30
C VAL A 154 41.42 -9.48 -10.13
N VAL A 155 40.52 -10.46 -9.98
CA VAL A 155 39.07 -10.22 -9.91
C VAL A 155 38.63 -10.12 -8.46
N VAL A 156 37.83 -9.08 -8.15
CA VAL A 156 37.21 -8.90 -6.84
C VAL A 156 35.70 -8.98 -6.99
N VAL A 157 35.09 -9.99 -6.37
CA VAL A 157 33.63 -10.16 -6.36
C VAL A 157 33.03 -9.34 -5.21
N HIS A 158 32.35 -8.25 -5.56
CA HIS A 158 31.64 -7.38 -4.62
C HIS A 158 30.31 -8.00 -4.14
N ARG A 159 29.87 -7.61 -2.94
CA ARG A 159 28.59 -8.04 -2.35
C ARG A 159 27.44 -7.13 -2.82
N LEU A 160 26.26 -7.72 -3.00
CA LEU A 160 25.04 -7.05 -3.47
C LEU A 160 24.65 -5.85 -2.60
N GLN A 161 24.71 -6.00 -1.27
CA GLN A 161 24.35 -4.95 -0.32
C GLN A 161 25.59 -4.21 0.16
N ALA A 162 25.56 -2.87 0.13
CA ALA A 162 26.67 -2.01 0.57
C ALA A 162 27.00 -2.20 2.07
N PHE A 163 26.00 -2.48 2.89
CA PHE A 163 26.12 -2.79 4.32
C PHE A 163 26.47 -4.25 4.63
N SER A 164 26.98 -5.01 3.65
CA SER A 164 27.47 -6.37 3.94
C SER A 164 28.62 -6.32 4.96
N PRO A 165 28.58 -7.14 6.04
CA PRO A 165 29.66 -7.19 7.03
C PRO A 165 31.06 -7.48 6.44
N ALA A 166 31.12 -8.09 5.26
CA ALA A 166 32.36 -8.35 4.54
C ALA A 166 33.20 -7.08 4.30
N TYR A 167 32.55 -5.94 4.05
CA TYR A 167 33.22 -4.64 3.80
C TYR A 167 33.82 -4.00 5.05
N PHE A 168 33.55 -4.54 6.25
CA PHE A 168 33.97 -3.96 7.53
C PHE A 168 34.83 -4.91 8.37
N SER A 169 35.33 -5.99 7.76
CA SER A 169 36.12 -7.03 8.41
C SER A 169 37.59 -6.65 8.64
N GLY A 170 38.07 -5.56 8.04
CA GLY A 170 39.43 -5.01 8.24
C GLY A 170 40.57 -5.77 7.53
N HIS A 171 40.30 -6.91 6.88
CA HIS A 171 41.34 -7.83 6.38
C HIS A 171 41.18 -8.20 4.89
N SER A 172 40.28 -7.54 4.16
CA SER A 172 39.92 -7.97 2.81
C SER A 172 40.04 -6.84 1.77
N ARG A 173 40.13 -7.22 0.48
CA ARG A 173 40.01 -6.30 -0.66
C ARG A 173 38.63 -5.62 -0.74
N LEU A 174 37.66 -6.13 0.02
CA LEU A 174 36.34 -5.53 0.23
C LEU A 174 36.43 -4.63 1.46
N PHE A 175 36.42 -3.32 1.22
CA PHE A 175 36.32 -2.30 2.25
C PHE A 175 35.33 -1.22 1.83
N SER A 176 34.72 -0.56 2.82
CA SER A 176 33.90 0.64 2.62
C SER A 176 34.32 1.72 3.59
N TYR A 177 34.27 2.98 3.13
CA TYR A 177 34.47 4.16 3.97
C TYR A 177 33.14 4.72 4.53
N SER A 178 32.00 4.09 4.18
CA SER A 178 30.68 4.54 4.59
C SER A 178 30.41 4.17 6.06
N GLN A 179 30.27 5.20 6.90
CA GLN A 179 29.93 5.02 8.30
C GLN A 179 28.48 4.54 8.49
N GLU A 180 27.58 4.93 7.58
CA GLU A 180 26.17 4.52 7.57
C GLU A 180 26.06 3.01 7.31
N ASP A 181 26.78 2.51 6.30
CA ASP A 181 26.81 1.08 5.98
C ASP A 181 27.44 0.25 7.10
N LEU A 182 28.42 0.79 7.83
CA LEU A 182 29.00 0.14 9.00
C LEU A 182 27.95 -0.02 10.13
N GLN A 183 27.09 0.98 10.34
CA GLN A 183 26.00 0.87 11.31
C GLN A 183 24.99 -0.20 10.88
N GLY A 184 24.62 -0.23 9.60
CA GLY A 184 23.76 -1.27 9.04
C GLY A 184 24.36 -2.67 9.20
N ALA A 185 25.65 -2.85 8.89
CA ALA A 185 26.36 -4.10 9.04
C ALA A 185 26.37 -4.59 10.51
N LYS A 186 26.63 -3.68 11.46
CA LYS A 186 26.59 -3.99 12.89
C LYS A 186 25.19 -4.39 13.35
N ALA A 187 24.16 -3.70 12.88
CA ALA A 187 22.77 -4.01 13.21
C ALA A 187 22.35 -5.40 12.72
N LEU A 188 22.80 -5.82 11.53
CA LEU A 188 22.55 -7.17 11.00
C LEU A 188 23.21 -8.28 11.81
N THR A 189 24.40 -8.04 12.34
CA THR A 189 25.12 -9.02 13.18
C THR A 189 24.75 -8.95 14.65
N GLY A 190 24.04 -7.89 15.05
CA GLY A 190 23.63 -7.66 16.42
C GLY A 190 22.43 -8.53 16.82
N PRO A 191 22.16 -8.66 18.13
CA PRO A 191 20.94 -9.31 18.60
C PRO A 191 19.72 -8.53 18.11
N GLN A 192 18.81 -9.21 17.39
CA GLN A 192 17.53 -8.63 17.01
C GLN A 192 16.63 -8.59 18.24
N ILE A 193 16.40 -7.38 18.78
CA ILE A 193 15.46 -7.16 19.87
C ILE A 193 14.14 -6.76 19.23
N GLU A 194 13.20 -7.70 19.15
CA GLU A 194 11.82 -7.35 18.81
C GLU A 194 11.22 -6.57 19.98
N GLN A 195 10.98 -5.28 19.76
CA GLN A 195 10.28 -4.46 20.73
C GLN A 195 8.79 -4.46 20.40
N PRO A 196 7.91 -4.75 21.37
CA PRO A 196 6.47 -4.63 21.15
C PRO A 196 6.14 -3.17 20.80
N PHE A 197 5.08 -2.96 20.01
CA PHE A 197 4.66 -1.63 19.59
C PHE A 197 4.44 -0.67 20.76
N THR A 198 4.00 -1.20 21.90
CA THR A 198 3.83 -0.44 23.15
C THR A 198 4.66 -1.09 24.26
N PRO A 199 5.96 -0.75 24.39
CA PRO A 199 6.85 -1.37 25.38
C PRO A 199 6.53 -0.95 26.81
N LYS A 200 5.85 0.19 26.99
CA LYS A 200 5.36 0.68 28.26
C LYS A 200 3.96 1.24 28.07
N GLU A 201 3.05 0.86 28.97
CA GLU A 201 1.69 1.39 28.98
C GLU A 201 1.69 2.91 29.15
N LEU A 202 0.81 3.58 28.40
CA LEU A 202 0.58 5.00 28.58
C LEU A 202 -0.11 5.27 29.92
N PRO A 203 0.23 6.36 30.61
CA PRO A 203 -0.48 6.77 31.82
C PRO A 203 -1.91 7.19 31.48
N LEU A 204 -2.87 6.80 32.32
CA LEU A 204 -4.21 7.40 32.26
C LEU A 204 -4.15 8.84 32.80
N PRO A 205 -4.99 9.75 32.28
CA PRO A 205 -5.19 11.05 32.90
C PRO A 205 -5.65 10.88 34.35
N SER A 206 -5.12 11.71 35.25
CA SER A 206 -5.43 11.68 36.69
C SER A 206 -6.83 12.23 37.03
N GLU A 207 -7.47 12.88 36.06
CA GLU A 207 -8.78 13.51 36.20
C GLU A 207 -9.90 12.64 35.64
N THR A 208 -11.13 12.92 36.08
CA THR A 208 -12.35 12.37 35.50
C THR A 208 -12.36 12.58 33.99
N MET A 209 -12.47 11.50 33.22
CA MET A 209 -12.46 11.55 31.77
C MET A 209 -13.89 11.63 31.25
N GLU A 210 -14.21 12.67 30.50
CA GLU A 210 -15.51 12.79 29.82
C GLU A 210 -15.36 12.40 28.34
N ILE A 211 -16.19 11.46 27.89
CA ILE A 211 -16.25 11.01 26.50
C ILE A 211 -17.69 11.03 25.98
N SER A 212 -17.82 11.16 24.66
CA SER A 212 -19.11 11.02 23.99
C SER A 212 -19.49 9.55 23.79
N LEU A 213 -20.79 9.27 23.67
CA LEU A 213 -21.30 7.96 23.26
C LEU A 213 -20.74 7.53 21.90
N GLU A 214 -20.57 8.49 20.98
CA GLU A 214 -20.00 8.25 19.66
C GLU A 214 -18.53 7.84 19.76
N GLU A 215 -17.74 8.45 20.66
CA GLU A 215 -16.35 8.07 20.91
C GLU A 215 -16.26 6.68 21.55
N PHE A 216 -17.10 6.41 22.55
CA PHE A 216 -17.13 5.11 23.22
C PHE A 216 -17.50 3.98 22.25
N THR A 217 -18.54 4.16 21.43
CA THR A 217 -18.92 3.18 20.40
C THR A 217 -17.87 3.10 19.28
N ALA A 218 -17.24 4.21 18.89
CA ALA A 218 -16.19 4.21 17.87
C ALA A 218 -14.94 3.44 18.31
N PHE A 219 -14.58 3.48 19.60
CA PHE A 219 -13.50 2.67 20.16
C PHE A 219 -13.74 1.18 19.90
N PHE A 220 -14.90 0.64 20.30
CA PHE A 220 -15.20 -0.78 20.11
C PHE A 220 -15.39 -1.19 18.64
N LYS A 221 -15.59 -0.24 17.72
CA LYS A 221 -15.60 -0.55 16.28
C LYS A 221 -14.21 -0.83 15.72
N ASN A 222 -13.15 -0.24 16.29
CA ASN A 222 -11.74 -0.52 15.97
C ASN A 222 -10.84 0.09 17.06
N PRO A 223 -10.49 -0.68 18.11
CA PRO A 223 -9.72 -0.16 19.25
C PRO A 223 -8.31 0.30 18.89
N ALA A 224 -7.61 -0.43 18.01
CA ALA A 224 -6.27 -0.07 17.56
C ALA A 224 -6.26 1.28 16.82
N LYS A 225 -7.25 1.50 15.94
CA LYS A 225 -7.44 2.78 15.26
C LYS A 225 -7.75 3.90 16.24
N HIS A 226 -8.57 3.63 17.26
CA HIS A 226 -8.85 4.60 18.30
C HIS A 226 -7.59 4.96 19.08
N PHE A 227 -6.82 3.96 19.55
CA PHE A 227 -5.55 4.16 20.25
C PHE A 227 -4.56 5.01 19.44
N LEU A 228 -4.32 4.64 18.18
CA LEU A 228 -3.41 5.37 17.30
C LEU A 228 -3.86 6.82 17.08
N ARG A 229 -5.14 7.06 16.80
CA ARG A 229 -5.66 8.41 16.50
C ARG A 229 -5.83 9.28 17.76
N ARG A 230 -6.34 8.70 18.85
CA ARG A 230 -6.72 9.42 20.07
C ARG A 230 -5.53 9.62 20.99
N CYS A 231 -4.79 8.54 21.27
CA CYS A 231 -3.69 8.52 22.23
C CYS A 231 -2.38 8.97 21.58
N LEU A 232 -2.01 8.39 20.43
CA LEU A 232 -0.73 8.68 19.77
C LEU A 232 -0.80 9.80 18.71
N LYS A 233 -2.00 10.31 18.39
CA LYS A 233 -2.24 11.32 17.34
C LYS A 233 -1.74 10.91 15.95
N ILE A 234 -1.62 9.61 15.71
CA ILE A 234 -1.23 9.04 14.42
C ILE A 234 -2.48 8.85 13.57
N ARG A 235 -2.47 9.47 12.38
CA ARG A 235 -3.46 9.23 11.33
C ARG A 235 -2.75 8.64 10.14
N LEU A 236 -3.08 7.39 9.83
CA LEU A 236 -2.61 6.78 8.60
C LEU A 236 -3.28 7.51 7.43
N PRO A 237 -2.52 8.00 6.44
CA PRO A 237 -3.10 8.54 5.23
C PRO A 237 -4.02 7.47 4.66
N ALA A 238 -5.22 7.87 4.23
CA ALA A 238 -5.98 6.98 3.37
C ALA A 238 -5.09 6.72 2.16
N LEU A 239 -4.88 5.45 1.80
CA LEU A 239 -4.41 5.13 0.46
C LEU A 239 -5.42 5.84 -0.44
N GLU A 240 -4.99 6.91 -1.10
CA GLU A 240 -5.83 7.58 -2.09
C GLU A 240 -6.29 6.48 -3.03
N ASP A 241 -7.62 6.38 -3.23
CA ASP A 241 -8.17 5.48 -4.22
C ASP A 241 -7.46 5.85 -5.53
N MET A 242 -6.50 5.02 -5.96
CA MET A 242 -5.79 5.25 -7.21
C MET A 242 -6.87 5.45 -8.26
N VAL A 243 -6.81 6.59 -8.95
CA VAL A 243 -7.76 6.87 -10.02
C VAL A 243 -7.67 5.69 -10.97
N LYS A 244 -8.78 4.97 -11.13
CA LYS A 244 -8.80 3.81 -12.00
C LYS A 244 -8.53 4.30 -13.42
N ASP A 245 -7.57 3.67 -14.09
CA ASP A 245 -7.25 3.95 -15.50
C ASP A 245 -8.40 3.59 -16.45
N GLN A 246 -9.40 2.86 -15.96
CA GLN A 246 -10.55 2.39 -16.72
C GLN A 246 -11.87 2.82 -16.07
N GLU A 247 -12.87 3.05 -16.92
CA GLU A 247 -14.24 3.26 -16.46
C GLU A 247 -14.81 2.01 -15.77
N PRO A 248 -15.67 2.16 -14.76
CA PRO A 248 -16.29 1.02 -14.09
C PRO A 248 -17.21 0.28 -15.06
N LEU A 249 -16.99 -1.03 -15.22
CA LEU A 249 -17.82 -1.92 -16.06
C LEU A 249 -18.78 -2.80 -15.25
N SER A 250 -18.45 -3.06 -13.98
CA SER A 250 -19.25 -3.85 -13.05
C SER A 250 -19.39 -3.13 -11.71
N PHE A 251 -20.36 -3.57 -10.90
CA PHE A 251 -20.58 -3.03 -9.55
C PHE A 251 -20.18 -4.08 -8.52
N GLU A 252 -18.95 -4.01 -8.03
CA GLU A 252 -18.47 -4.91 -6.98
C GLU A 252 -18.04 -4.12 -5.73
N GLY A 253 -18.15 -4.77 -4.57
CA GLY A 253 -17.66 -4.22 -3.31
C GLY A 253 -18.21 -2.82 -2.95
N LEU A 254 -17.33 -1.82 -3.01
CA LEU A 254 -17.61 -0.46 -2.54
C LEU A 254 -18.56 0.31 -3.47
N GLU A 255 -18.45 0.15 -4.78
CA GLU A 255 -19.27 0.85 -5.77
C GLU A 255 -20.74 0.44 -5.66
N ALA A 256 -20.97 -0.87 -5.48
CA ALA A 256 -22.26 -1.45 -5.16
C ALA A 256 -22.88 -0.84 -3.89
N TYR A 257 -22.06 -0.64 -2.85
CA TYR A 257 -22.50 -0.04 -1.59
C TYR A 257 -22.78 1.45 -1.74
N GLN A 258 -21.97 2.19 -2.50
CA GLN A 258 -22.19 3.61 -2.81
C GLN A 258 -23.50 3.81 -3.58
N LEU A 259 -23.78 2.94 -4.57
CA LEU A 259 -25.06 2.95 -5.29
C LEU A 259 -26.25 2.65 -4.37
N ASP A 260 -26.15 1.64 -3.49
CA ASP A 260 -27.19 1.35 -2.50
C ASP A 260 -27.43 2.58 -1.59
N GLN A 261 -26.37 3.24 -1.12
CA GLN A 261 -26.48 4.46 -0.29
C GLN A 261 -27.10 5.64 -1.05
N PHE A 262 -26.69 5.86 -2.31
CA PHE A 262 -27.29 6.86 -3.19
C PHE A 262 -28.79 6.63 -3.34
N LEU A 263 -29.18 5.39 -3.68
CA LEU A 263 -30.59 5.00 -3.82
C LEU A 263 -31.34 5.17 -2.51
N GLY A 264 -30.76 4.73 -1.38
CA GLY A 264 -31.37 4.85 -0.06
C GLY A 264 -31.68 6.30 0.30
N LYS A 265 -30.74 7.22 0.09
CA LYS A 265 -30.92 8.65 0.35
C LYS A 265 -32.05 9.26 -0.50
N HIS A 266 -32.10 8.94 -1.79
CA HIS A 266 -33.08 9.52 -2.71
C HIS A 266 -34.47 8.87 -2.60
N LEU A 267 -34.56 7.58 -2.29
CA LEU A 267 -35.83 6.88 -2.11
C LEU A 267 -36.46 7.16 -0.74
N ALA A 268 -35.65 7.32 0.31
CA ALA A 268 -36.17 7.58 1.68
C ALA A 268 -36.74 8.99 1.86
N SER A 269 -36.30 9.98 1.08
CA SER A 269 -36.80 11.36 1.17
C SER A 269 -38.21 11.54 0.58
N GLY A 270 -38.87 10.46 0.14
CA GLY A 270 -40.19 10.52 -0.48
C GLY A 270 -40.20 11.30 -1.80
N TRP A 271 -39.01 11.56 -2.37
CA TRP A 271 -38.69 12.47 -3.48
C TRP A 271 -39.51 12.24 -4.76
N SER A 272 -40.28 11.15 -4.85
CA SER A 272 -41.00 10.79 -6.07
C SER A 272 -42.32 10.04 -5.82
N ASN A 273 -42.96 10.17 -4.65
CA ASN A 273 -44.24 9.49 -4.39
C ASN A 273 -45.42 9.96 -5.26
N SER A 274 -45.26 11.05 -6.01
CA SER A 274 -46.25 11.59 -6.95
C SER A 274 -46.05 11.19 -8.42
N LYS A 275 -44.93 10.53 -8.78
CA LYS A 275 -44.62 10.13 -10.16
C LYS A 275 -44.69 8.61 -10.33
N GLY A 276 -44.99 8.16 -11.56
CA GLY A 276 -44.92 6.74 -11.93
C GLY A 276 -43.51 6.16 -11.78
N ILE A 277 -43.42 4.85 -11.52
CA ILE A 277 -42.16 4.13 -11.24
C ILE A 277 -41.12 4.35 -12.34
N ASP A 278 -41.53 4.33 -13.61
CA ASP A 278 -40.62 4.50 -14.75
C ASP A 278 -39.97 5.88 -14.80
N GLU A 279 -40.72 6.93 -14.47
CA GLU A 279 -40.22 8.31 -14.51
C GLU A 279 -39.23 8.56 -13.36
N ARG A 280 -39.52 8.00 -12.18
CA ARG A 280 -38.60 7.99 -11.03
C ARG A 280 -37.27 7.32 -11.37
N LEU A 281 -37.31 6.14 -11.98
CA LEU A 281 -36.11 5.38 -12.34
C LEU A 281 -35.26 6.11 -13.39
N LYS A 282 -35.88 6.81 -14.36
CA LYS A 282 -35.18 7.66 -15.33
C LYS A 282 -34.45 8.84 -14.65
N GLU A 283 -35.11 9.50 -13.69
CA GLU A 283 -34.51 10.61 -12.95
C GLU A 283 -33.32 10.15 -12.09
N LEU A 284 -33.50 9.06 -11.33
CA LEU A 284 -32.43 8.45 -10.54
C LEU A 284 -31.25 8.02 -11.42
N CYS A 285 -31.52 7.43 -12.58
CA CYS A 285 -30.49 7.06 -13.53
C CYS A 285 -29.74 8.29 -14.06
N SER A 286 -30.44 9.38 -14.38
CA SER A 286 -29.82 10.60 -14.88
C SER A 286 -28.91 11.24 -13.82
N LEU A 287 -29.36 11.29 -12.56
CA LEU A 287 -28.56 11.80 -11.44
C LEU A 287 -27.34 10.93 -11.15
N ALA A 288 -27.52 9.61 -11.07
CA ALA A 288 -26.43 8.69 -10.79
C ALA A 288 -25.37 8.69 -11.91
N ARG A 289 -25.79 8.88 -13.17
CA ARG A 289 -24.87 9.11 -14.30
C ARG A 289 -24.12 10.43 -14.19
N ALA A 290 -24.80 11.52 -13.83
CA ALA A 290 -24.17 12.82 -13.65
C ALA A 290 -23.13 12.83 -12.52
N GLN A 291 -23.28 11.95 -11.52
CA GLN A 291 -22.31 11.75 -10.44
C GLN A 291 -21.20 10.74 -10.77
N GLY A 292 -21.21 10.12 -11.96
CA GLY A 292 -20.24 9.10 -12.35
C GLY A 292 -20.35 7.79 -11.56
N ILE A 293 -21.48 7.54 -10.89
CA ILE A 293 -21.68 6.33 -10.07
C ILE A 293 -21.99 5.12 -10.95
N LEU A 294 -22.64 5.32 -12.10
CA LEU A 294 -23.05 4.24 -12.99
C LEU A 294 -22.09 4.08 -14.18
N PRO A 295 -21.76 2.83 -14.57
CA PRO A 295 -21.23 2.49 -15.89
C PRO A 295 -22.07 3.07 -17.01
N HIS A 296 -21.43 3.32 -18.15
CA HIS A 296 -22.12 3.81 -19.32
C HIS A 296 -23.12 2.78 -19.88
N GLY A 297 -24.23 3.26 -20.43
CA GLY A 297 -25.15 2.45 -21.24
C GLY A 297 -26.12 1.54 -20.48
N PRO A 298 -26.61 0.47 -21.14
CA PRO A 298 -27.62 -0.45 -20.60
C PRO A 298 -27.23 -1.19 -19.30
N PRO A 299 -25.98 -1.65 -19.09
CA PRO A 299 -25.59 -2.35 -17.86
C PRO A 299 -25.82 -1.51 -16.59
N GLY A 300 -25.43 -0.23 -16.61
CA GLY A 300 -25.65 0.69 -15.49
C GLY A 300 -27.13 0.90 -15.17
N ARG A 301 -27.98 0.97 -16.20
CA ARG A 301 -29.45 1.05 -16.04
C ARG A 301 -30.02 -0.22 -15.42
N ALA A 302 -29.62 -1.38 -15.91
CA ALA A 302 -30.10 -2.67 -15.40
C ALA A 302 -29.73 -2.85 -13.92
N GLU A 303 -28.51 -2.47 -13.53
CA GLU A 303 -28.09 -2.55 -12.13
C GLU A 303 -28.89 -1.60 -11.24
N LEU A 304 -29.09 -0.35 -11.67
CA LEU A 304 -29.88 0.61 -10.92
C LEU A 304 -31.30 0.11 -10.68
N VAL A 305 -31.96 -0.43 -11.71
CA VAL A 305 -33.32 -0.98 -11.58
C VAL A 305 -33.34 -2.13 -10.58
N ARG A 306 -32.42 -3.09 -10.72
CA ARG A 306 -32.30 -4.25 -9.82
C ARG A 306 -32.11 -3.82 -8.36
N ARG A 307 -31.18 -2.91 -8.11
CA ARG A 307 -30.87 -2.43 -6.75
C ARG A 307 -31.95 -1.51 -6.19
N SER A 308 -32.63 -0.74 -7.02
CA SER A 308 -33.74 0.11 -6.58
C SER A 308 -34.84 -0.73 -5.95
N ALA A 309 -35.22 -1.86 -6.56
CA ALA A 309 -36.21 -2.76 -5.99
C ALA A 309 -35.79 -3.31 -4.61
N ASP A 310 -34.53 -3.73 -4.47
CA ASP A 310 -33.95 -4.21 -3.21
C ASP A 310 -33.96 -3.13 -2.12
N VAL A 311 -33.56 -1.90 -2.46
CA VAL A 311 -33.51 -0.77 -1.54
C VAL A 311 -34.93 -0.32 -1.16
N GLU A 312 -35.86 -0.26 -2.11
CA GLU A 312 -37.27 0.05 -1.82
C GLU A 312 -37.90 -0.97 -0.87
N LEU A 313 -37.63 -2.27 -1.05
CA LEU A 313 -38.11 -3.30 -0.14
C LEU A 313 -37.57 -3.08 1.28
N TYR A 314 -36.27 -2.80 1.40
CA TYR A 314 -35.65 -2.49 2.68
C TYR A 314 -36.27 -1.26 3.35
N LEU A 315 -36.49 -0.18 2.59
CA LEU A 315 -37.10 1.05 3.10
C LEU A 315 -38.54 0.82 3.54
N ARG A 316 -39.34 0.06 2.77
CA ARG A 316 -40.70 -0.32 3.18
C ARG A 316 -40.71 -1.10 4.49
N GLN A 317 -39.79 -2.04 4.66
CA GLN A 317 -39.65 -2.78 5.90
C GLN A 317 -39.24 -1.86 7.06
N LEU A 318 -38.36 -0.90 6.80
CA LEU A 318 -37.93 0.10 7.78
C LEU A 318 -39.12 1.00 8.20
N ASP A 319 -39.86 1.53 7.24
CA ASP A 319 -41.05 2.37 7.47
C ASP A 319 -42.14 1.62 8.23
N ALA A 320 -42.36 0.34 7.91
CA ALA A 320 -43.28 -0.51 8.67
C ALA A 320 -42.88 -0.65 10.16
N ARG A 321 -41.58 -0.61 10.47
CA ARG A 321 -41.08 -0.58 11.86
C ARG A 321 -41.16 0.80 12.50
N ARG A 322 -41.24 1.87 11.69
CA ARG A 322 -41.42 3.26 12.11
C ARG A 322 -42.88 3.73 12.05
N ALA A 323 -43.83 2.81 11.93
CA ALA A 323 -45.25 3.13 11.78
C ALA A 323 -45.84 3.91 12.98
N LYS A 324 -45.28 3.70 14.17
CA LYS A 324 -45.62 4.50 15.37
C LYS A 324 -44.66 5.70 15.46
N PRO A 325 -45.10 6.85 15.99
CA PRO A 325 -44.22 7.98 16.19
C PRO A 325 -43.06 7.60 17.13
N ALA A 326 -41.88 8.15 16.84
CA ALA A 326 -40.73 8.02 17.72
C ALA A 326 -41.02 8.72 19.05
N LEU A 327 -40.51 8.15 20.14
CA LEU A 327 -40.50 8.77 21.46
C LEU A 327 -39.44 9.87 21.50
N ASP A 328 -39.53 10.74 22.52
CA ASP A 328 -38.51 11.76 22.75
C ASP A 328 -37.13 11.09 22.95
N PRO A 329 -36.06 11.67 22.40
CA PRO A 329 -34.74 11.12 22.63
C PRO A 329 -34.33 11.19 24.09
N LEU A 330 -33.57 10.19 24.55
CA LEU A 330 -33.04 10.16 25.91
C LEU A 330 -31.68 10.83 25.97
N GLU A 331 -31.56 11.85 26.80
CA GLU A 331 -30.25 12.41 27.17
C GLU A 331 -29.58 11.51 28.19
N LEU A 332 -28.28 11.29 27.98
CA LEU A 332 -27.48 10.38 28.77
C LEU A 332 -26.32 11.13 29.41
N GLU A 333 -26.25 11.08 30.73
CA GLU A 333 -25.07 11.43 31.51
C GLU A 333 -24.84 10.33 32.54
N LEU A 334 -23.85 9.48 32.28
CA LEU A 334 -23.54 8.34 33.13
C LEU A 334 -22.12 8.42 33.66
N ASN A 335 -22.00 8.25 34.97
CA ASN A 335 -20.72 8.01 35.64
C ASN A 335 -20.47 6.51 35.66
N LEU A 336 -19.53 6.05 34.85
CA LEU A 336 -19.02 4.68 34.83
C LEU A 336 -17.81 4.56 35.77
N HIS A 337 -17.30 3.34 35.89
CA HIS A 337 -16.19 3.01 36.79
C HIS A 337 -14.93 3.86 36.53
N SER A 338 -14.08 4.01 37.54
CA SER A 338 -12.78 4.71 37.45
C SER A 338 -12.85 6.17 36.95
N GLY A 339 -13.97 6.86 37.20
CA GLY A 339 -14.12 8.28 36.85
C GLY A 339 -14.37 8.55 35.37
N LEU A 340 -14.82 7.55 34.60
CA LEU A 340 -15.24 7.74 33.21
C LEU A 340 -16.67 8.26 33.16
N LYS A 341 -16.88 9.40 32.52
CA LYS A 341 -18.19 9.99 32.24
C LYS A 341 -18.54 9.82 30.78
N VAL A 342 -19.68 9.19 30.50
CA VAL A 342 -20.20 9.05 29.14
C VAL A 342 -21.39 9.99 28.99
N ARG A 343 -21.32 10.87 27.99
CA ARG A 343 -22.41 11.77 27.61
C ARG A 343 -22.88 11.50 26.19
N GLY A 344 -24.16 11.66 25.93
CA GLY A 344 -24.71 11.52 24.58
C GLY A 344 -26.22 11.52 24.56
N ARG A 345 -26.77 11.14 23.41
CA ARG A 345 -28.21 11.08 23.19
C ARG A 345 -28.58 9.78 22.49
N ILE A 346 -29.61 9.10 23.00
CA ILE A 346 -30.18 7.92 22.35
C ILE A 346 -31.41 8.37 21.56
N GLU A 347 -31.33 8.25 20.24
CA GLU A 347 -32.38 8.63 19.30
C GLU A 347 -33.05 7.40 18.68
N ASN A 348 -34.04 7.60 17.80
CA ASN A 348 -34.75 6.52 17.08
C ASN A 348 -35.41 5.48 18.00
N ILE A 349 -35.94 5.95 19.14
CA ILE A 349 -36.67 5.13 20.09
C ILE A 349 -38.13 5.06 19.65
N TYR A 350 -38.67 3.85 19.54
CA TYR A 350 -40.08 3.60 19.26
C TYR A 350 -40.72 2.89 20.44
N PRO A 351 -42.07 2.92 20.60
CA PRO A 351 -42.73 2.36 21.79
C PRO A 351 -42.42 0.89 22.10
N SER A 352 -41.92 0.12 21.14
CA SER A 352 -41.61 -1.31 21.32
C SER A 352 -40.13 -1.64 21.25
N PHE A 353 -39.28 -0.74 20.76
CA PHE A 353 -37.84 -0.98 20.60
C PHE A 353 -37.06 0.29 20.27
N LEU A 354 -35.78 0.33 20.61
CA LEU A 354 -34.79 1.18 19.93
C LEU A 354 -34.50 0.61 18.54
N LEU A 355 -34.48 1.44 17.50
CA LEU A 355 -34.25 1.00 16.12
C LEU A 355 -32.89 1.46 15.61
N THR A 356 -31.99 0.50 15.40
CA THR A 356 -30.70 0.70 14.72
C THR A 356 -30.74 0.00 13.37
N HIS A 357 -30.24 0.62 12.31
CA HIS A 357 -30.32 0.01 10.98
C HIS A 357 -29.12 0.30 10.08
N ARG A 358 -28.85 -0.61 9.14
CA ARG A 358 -27.80 -0.48 8.13
C ARG A 358 -28.30 -0.98 6.78
N LEU A 359 -28.14 -0.16 5.74
CA LEU A 359 -28.42 -0.57 4.36
C LEU A 359 -27.26 -1.45 3.83
N GLY A 360 -27.27 -2.71 4.24
CA GLY A 360 -26.27 -3.72 3.89
C GLY A 360 -26.29 -4.91 4.83
N ARG A 361 -25.30 -5.79 4.71
CA ARG A 361 -25.05 -6.86 5.70
C ARG A 361 -24.62 -6.25 7.03
N ILE A 362 -25.13 -6.78 8.13
CA ILE A 362 -24.75 -6.40 9.49
C ILE A 362 -23.34 -6.96 9.76
N ARG A 363 -22.41 -6.07 10.13
CA ARG A 363 -21.05 -6.43 10.52
C ARG A 363 -20.93 -6.50 12.03
N ALA A 364 -19.87 -7.14 12.52
CA ALA A 364 -19.61 -7.24 13.96
C ALA A 364 -19.52 -5.87 14.64
N LYS A 365 -18.90 -4.90 13.96
CA LYS A 365 -18.83 -3.50 14.41
C LYS A 365 -20.19 -2.81 14.54
N ASP A 366 -21.19 -3.22 13.75
CA ASP A 366 -22.55 -2.70 13.88
C ASP A 366 -23.27 -3.38 15.05
N LYS A 367 -23.02 -4.67 15.28
CA LYS A 367 -23.55 -5.42 16.44
C LYS A 367 -23.04 -4.86 17.77
N ILE A 368 -21.73 -4.64 17.92
CA ILE A 368 -21.15 -4.12 19.17
C ILE A 368 -21.63 -2.70 19.48
N ALA A 369 -21.79 -1.86 18.44
CA ALA A 369 -22.34 -0.52 18.61
C ALA A 369 -23.80 -0.56 19.09
N ALA A 370 -24.64 -1.38 18.43
CA ALA A 370 -26.03 -1.57 18.85
C ALA A 370 -26.14 -2.20 20.25
N TRP A 371 -25.20 -3.07 20.62
CA TRP A 371 -25.13 -3.66 21.96
C TRP A 371 -24.82 -2.61 23.03
N ILE A 372 -23.85 -1.72 22.79
CA ILE A 372 -23.52 -0.63 23.72
C ILE A 372 -24.72 0.31 23.90
N GLU A 373 -25.34 0.76 22.81
CA GLU A 373 -26.55 1.60 22.88
C GLU A 373 -27.70 0.87 23.60
N HIS A 374 -27.86 -0.43 23.39
CA HIS A 374 -28.86 -1.25 24.05
C HIS A 374 -28.63 -1.35 25.56
N LEU A 375 -27.39 -1.55 26.02
CA LEU A 375 -27.07 -1.56 27.45
C LEU A 375 -27.38 -0.22 28.12
N LEU A 376 -27.03 0.88 27.44
CA LEU A 376 -27.29 2.23 27.93
C LEU A 376 -28.79 2.53 27.99
N LEU A 377 -29.55 2.11 26.98
CA LEU A 377 -31.01 2.16 26.99
C LEU A 377 -31.56 1.38 28.20
N ASN A 378 -31.12 0.14 28.41
CA ASN A 378 -31.61 -0.67 29.53
C ASN A 378 -31.30 -0.06 30.90
N LEU A 379 -30.25 0.76 31.01
CA LEU A 379 -29.88 1.42 32.26
C LEU A 379 -30.65 2.73 32.50
N VAL A 380 -30.78 3.59 31.47
CA VAL A 380 -31.29 4.97 31.63
C VAL A 380 -32.77 5.11 31.29
N ALA A 381 -33.32 4.21 30.47
CA ALA A 381 -34.69 4.35 30.00
C ALA A 381 -35.71 4.39 31.16
N PRO A 382 -36.60 5.39 31.20
CA PRO A 382 -37.75 5.39 32.10
C PRO A 382 -38.72 4.22 31.83
N PRO A 383 -39.65 3.90 32.76
CA PRO A 383 -40.58 2.78 32.59
C PRO A 383 -41.43 2.83 31.30
N GLN A 384 -41.69 4.02 30.75
CA GLN A 384 -42.47 4.18 29.52
C GLN A 384 -41.68 3.94 28.22
N TYR A 385 -40.37 3.72 28.32
CA TYR A 385 -39.48 3.47 27.19
C TYR A 385 -39.25 1.96 27.00
N PRO A 386 -38.95 1.50 25.76
CA PRO A 386 -38.68 0.10 25.52
C PRO A 386 -37.36 -0.36 26.15
N ARG A 387 -37.26 -1.66 26.44
CA ARG A 387 -36.01 -2.32 26.84
C ARG A 387 -35.37 -3.15 25.73
N ASP A 388 -36.08 -3.33 24.61
CA ASP A 388 -35.62 -4.09 23.46
C ASP A 388 -34.94 -3.19 22.43
N THR A 389 -33.94 -3.71 21.72
CA THR A 389 -33.33 -3.05 20.55
C THR A 389 -33.49 -3.94 19.32
N LEU A 390 -33.91 -3.35 18.20
CA LEU A 390 -34.00 -4.00 16.90
C LEU A 390 -32.89 -3.47 15.99
N LEU A 391 -31.93 -4.34 15.67
CA LEU A 391 -30.89 -4.07 14.68
C LEU A 391 -31.29 -4.67 13.32
N MET A 392 -31.50 -3.82 12.32
CA MET A 392 -32.01 -4.22 11.01
C MET A 392 -30.99 -4.01 9.88
N GLY A 393 -30.67 -5.09 9.16
CA GLY A 393 -29.85 -5.11 7.94
C GLY A 393 -30.70 -5.26 6.68
N LYS A 394 -30.04 -5.37 5.51
CA LYS A 394 -30.73 -5.50 4.22
C LYS A 394 -31.57 -6.78 4.10
N ARG A 395 -31.10 -7.90 4.68
CA ARG A 395 -31.74 -9.23 4.58
C ARG A 395 -31.81 -9.98 5.91
N GLU A 396 -31.47 -9.32 7.00
CA GLU A 396 -31.35 -9.94 8.32
C GLU A 396 -31.75 -8.93 9.39
N SER A 397 -32.22 -9.40 10.54
CA SER A 397 -32.54 -8.55 11.68
C SER A 397 -32.28 -9.28 12.98
N PHE A 398 -31.71 -8.59 13.96
CA PHE A 398 -31.44 -9.11 15.30
C PHE A 398 -32.24 -8.31 16.31
N ARG A 399 -32.84 -9.01 17.28
CA ARG A 399 -33.52 -8.38 18.41
C ARG A 399 -32.74 -8.68 19.68
N LEU A 400 -32.25 -7.62 20.31
CA LEU A 400 -31.66 -7.66 21.64
C LEU A 400 -32.79 -7.48 22.65
N ARG A 401 -32.90 -8.41 23.60
CA ARG A 401 -33.91 -8.39 24.66
C ARG A 401 -33.33 -7.76 25.90
N GLU A 402 -34.20 -7.27 26.77
CA GLU A 402 -33.86 -6.69 28.07
C GLU A 402 -32.71 -7.42 28.79
N VAL A 403 -31.74 -6.63 29.23
CA VAL A 403 -30.54 -7.09 29.95
C VAL A 403 -30.62 -6.60 31.39
N LYS A 404 -30.83 -7.52 32.34
CA LYS A 404 -31.00 -7.17 33.76
C LYS A 404 -29.70 -6.68 34.42
N ASN A 405 -28.56 -7.20 33.99
CA ASN A 405 -27.23 -6.85 34.50
C ASN A 405 -26.51 -5.82 33.61
N ALA A 406 -27.25 -4.92 32.94
CA ALA A 406 -26.66 -3.97 31.99
C ALA A 406 -25.59 -3.07 32.61
N HIS A 407 -25.72 -2.74 33.90
CA HIS A 407 -24.72 -1.95 34.62
C HIS A 407 -23.38 -2.66 34.77
N GLU A 408 -23.37 -3.95 35.13
CA GLU A 408 -22.15 -4.76 35.31
C GLU A 408 -21.41 -4.91 33.98
N VAL A 409 -22.13 -5.23 32.90
CA VAL A 409 -21.54 -5.36 31.56
C VAL A 409 -20.96 -4.02 31.07
N LEU A 410 -21.62 -2.90 31.35
CA LEU A 410 -21.08 -1.57 31.02
C LEU A 410 -19.83 -1.23 31.84
N GLN A 411 -19.73 -1.70 33.09
CA GLN A 411 -18.52 -1.53 33.89
C GLN A 411 -17.34 -2.29 33.26
N GLU A 412 -17.52 -3.56 32.89
CA GLU A 412 -16.49 -4.35 32.19
C GLU A 412 -16.04 -3.67 30.88
N LEU A 413 -16.99 -3.18 30.06
CA LEU A 413 -16.66 -2.44 28.85
C LEU A 413 -15.92 -1.13 29.16
N SER A 414 -16.26 -0.43 30.24
CA SER A 414 -15.54 0.80 30.62
C SER A 414 -14.09 0.51 31.03
N GLU A 415 -13.83 -0.62 31.69
CA GLU A 415 -12.48 -1.07 32.04
C GLU A 415 -11.66 -1.42 30.79
N LEU A 416 -12.25 -2.17 29.85
CA LEU A 416 -11.62 -2.48 28.57
C LEU A 416 -11.33 -1.22 27.74
N PHE A 417 -12.22 -0.23 27.77
CA PHE A 417 -11.99 1.06 27.13
C PHE A 417 -10.77 1.77 27.74
N LEU A 418 -10.72 1.90 29.06
CA LEU A 418 -9.60 2.53 29.76
C LEU A 418 -8.29 1.77 29.52
N HIS A 419 -8.34 0.44 29.50
CA HIS A 419 -7.20 -0.39 29.16
C HIS A 419 -6.71 -0.14 27.73
N GLY A 420 -7.64 -0.05 26.78
CA GLY A 420 -7.37 0.26 25.37
C GLY A 420 -6.89 1.67 25.09
N LEU A 421 -6.93 2.59 26.08
CA LEU A 421 -6.27 3.89 25.99
C LEU A 421 -4.79 3.83 26.40
N ARG A 422 -4.41 2.83 27.19
CA ARG A 422 -3.04 2.65 27.70
C ARG A 422 -2.17 1.84 26.76
N ARG A 423 -2.77 0.85 26.09
CA ARG A 423 -2.14 0.01 25.07
C ARG A 423 -3.18 -0.45 24.04
N PRO A 424 -2.78 -0.86 22.82
CA PRO A 424 -3.71 -1.42 21.85
C PRO A 424 -4.48 -2.63 22.43
N LEU A 425 -5.81 -2.51 22.52
CA LEU A 425 -6.67 -3.59 23.02
C LEU A 425 -6.71 -4.76 22.02
N ILE A 426 -6.52 -5.99 22.51
CA ILE A 426 -6.61 -7.23 21.72
C ILE A 426 -8.09 -7.61 21.49
N PHE A 427 -8.85 -6.69 20.88
CA PHE A 427 -10.24 -6.87 20.51
C PHE A 427 -10.44 -6.54 19.04
N PHE A 428 -10.94 -7.53 18.31
CA PHE A 428 -11.06 -7.51 16.86
C PHE A 428 -12.50 -7.89 16.51
N PRO A 429 -13.39 -6.93 16.18
CA PRO A 429 -14.82 -7.18 16.20
C PRO A 429 -15.27 -8.42 15.43
N GLU A 430 -14.77 -8.62 14.21
CA GLU A 430 -15.18 -9.75 13.37
C GLU A 430 -14.61 -11.09 13.85
N THR A 431 -13.35 -11.07 14.31
CA THR A 431 -12.62 -12.25 14.80
C THR A 431 -13.12 -12.68 16.18
N SER A 432 -13.29 -11.74 17.11
CA SER A 432 -13.88 -11.96 18.44
C SER A 432 -15.32 -12.46 18.34
N LEU A 433 -16.14 -11.89 17.44
CA LEU A 433 -17.50 -12.39 17.20
C LEU A 433 -17.48 -13.83 16.67
N CYS A 434 -16.58 -14.16 15.73
CA CYS A 434 -16.43 -15.52 15.22
C CYS A 434 -16.09 -16.49 16.36
N TYR A 435 -15.11 -16.14 17.19
CA TYR A 435 -14.72 -16.93 18.36
C TYR A 435 -15.90 -17.17 19.31
N ALA A 436 -16.59 -16.10 19.72
CA ALA A 436 -17.74 -16.17 20.63
C ALA A 436 -18.88 -17.01 20.06
N GLU A 437 -19.22 -16.86 18.77
CA GLU A 437 -20.25 -17.66 18.12
C GLU A 437 -19.90 -19.14 18.03
N LYS A 438 -18.62 -19.50 17.86
CA LYS A 438 -18.18 -20.91 17.86
C LYS A 438 -18.16 -21.50 19.26
N MET A 439 -17.75 -20.72 20.27
CA MET A 439 -17.81 -21.12 21.67
C MET A 439 -19.25 -21.40 22.10
N ALA A 440 -20.19 -20.50 21.78
CA ALA A 440 -21.61 -20.68 22.08
C ALA A 440 -22.24 -21.90 21.38
N LYS A 441 -21.67 -22.32 20.24
CA LYS A 441 -22.09 -23.53 19.49
C LYS A 441 -21.38 -24.81 19.97
N GLY A 442 -20.58 -24.76 21.02
CA GLY A 442 -19.95 -25.93 21.65
C GLY A 442 -18.72 -26.48 20.92
N LYS A 443 -18.05 -25.71 20.06
CA LYS A 443 -16.82 -26.16 19.37
C LYS A 443 -15.57 -26.31 20.26
N GLY A 444 -15.67 -25.92 21.54
CA GLY A 444 -14.53 -25.86 22.47
C GLY A 444 -13.52 -24.77 22.11
N HIS A 445 -12.61 -24.49 23.04
CA HIS A 445 -11.65 -23.39 22.95
C HIS A 445 -10.76 -23.46 21.70
N ASN A 446 -10.09 -24.60 21.47
CA ASN A 446 -9.18 -24.78 20.34
C ASN A 446 -9.89 -24.67 18.97
N GLY A 447 -11.09 -25.24 18.86
CA GLY A 447 -11.88 -25.19 17.63
C GLY A 447 -12.41 -23.78 17.32
N ALA A 448 -12.76 -23.01 18.35
CA ALA A 448 -13.15 -21.61 18.22
C ALA A 448 -11.95 -20.73 17.85
N LEU A 449 -10.78 -20.91 18.49
CA LEU A 449 -9.54 -20.19 18.16
C LEU A 449 -9.09 -20.44 16.71
N SER A 450 -9.18 -21.67 16.22
CA SER A 450 -8.89 -21.97 14.81
C SER A 450 -9.79 -21.17 13.87
N SER A 451 -11.10 -21.12 14.14
CA SER A 451 -12.04 -20.35 13.30
C SER A 451 -11.81 -18.83 13.40
N ALA A 452 -11.36 -18.35 14.55
CA ALA A 452 -10.96 -16.96 14.74
C ALA A 452 -9.69 -16.64 13.93
N ARG A 453 -8.70 -17.53 13.94
CA ARG A 453 -7.47 -17.39 13.16
C ARG A 453 -7.73 -17.33 11.66
N ASP A 454 -8.64 -18.17 11.15
CA ASP A 454 -9.06 -18.11 9.74
C ASP A 454 -9.69 -16.75 9.40
N LYS A 455 -10.50 -16.20 10.32
CA LYS A 455 -11.14 -14.89 10.16
C LYS A 455 -10.13 -13.73 10.20
N TRP A 456 -9.10 -13.85 11.03
CA TRP A 456 -8.01 -12.89 11.15
C TRP A 456 -7.14 -12.85 9.90
N LEU A 457 -6.69 -14.01 9.43
CA LEU A 457 -5.79 -14.14 8.27
C LEU A 457 -6.53 -13.92 6.95
N GLY A 458 -7.81 -14.26 6.88
CA GLY A 458 -8.57 -14.27 5.63
C GLY A 458 -8.21 -15.47 4.75
N GLY A 459 -8.45 -15.33 3.45
CA GLY A 459 -8.08 -16.33 2.45
C GLY A 459 -7.99 -15.73 1.06
N GLU A 460 -7.76 -16.56 0.04
CA GLU A 460 -7.52 -16.11 -1.35
C GLU A 460 -8.61 -15.16 -1.89
N TRP A 461 -9.85 -15.35 -1.45
CA TRP A 461 -11.02 -14.63 -1.97
C TRP A 461 -11.56 -13.56 -1.03
N HIS A 462 -11.01 -13.43 0.19
CA HIS A 462 -11.51 -12.46 1.16
C HIS A 462 -10.40 -11.96 2.08
N ARG A 463 -10.37 -10.64 2.22
CA ARG A 463 -9.47 -9.94 3.12
C ARG A 463 -9.70 -10.34 4.58
N GLY A 464 -8.64 -10.73 5.26
CA GLY A 464 -8.64 -10.99 6.70
C GLY A 464 -8.83 -9.71 7.51
N GLU A 465 -9.39 -9.80 8.71
CA GLU A 465 -9.49 -8.63 9.60
C GLU A 465 -8.11 -8.09 9.98
N GLY A 466 -7.12 -8.96 10.16
CA GLY A 466 -5.74 -8.61 10.49
C GLY A 466 -5.01 -7.84 9.39
N GLU A 467 -5.58 -7.76 8.19
CA GLU A 467 -5.02 -6.93 7.12
C GLU A 467 -5.32 -5.43 7.28
N ASP A 468 -6.16 -5.02 8.23
CA ASP A 468 -6.36 -3.60 8.56
C ASP A 468 -5.03 -2.97 9.01
N GLU A 469 -4.65 -1.85 8.40
CA GLU A 469 -3.36 -1.20 8.63
C GLU A 469 -3.17 -0.76 10.09
N TYR A 470 -4.24 -0.39 10.80
CA TYR A 470 -4.15 -0.04 12.22
C TYR A 470 -3.84 -1.28 13.07
N PHE A 471 -4.33 -2.46 12.71
CA PHE A 471 -3.99 -3.71 13.39
C PHE A 471 -2.55 -4.15 13.08
N LYS A 472 -2.11 -4.07 11.82
CA LYS A 472 -0.73 -4.42 11.44
C LYS A 472 0.31 -3.61 12.20
N ILE A 473 0.08 -2.31 12.37
CA ILE A 473 1.02 -1.43 13.10
C ILE A 473 1.07 -1.81 14.58
N CYS A 474 -0.08 -2.06 15.21
CA CYS A 474 -0.15 -2.33 16.63
C CYS A 474 0.32 -3.74 17.02
N PHE A 475 0.07 -4.75 16.18
CA PHE A 475 0.26 -6.17 16.53
C PHE A 475 1.23 -6.93 15.63
N GLY A 476 1.74 -6.31 14.56
CA GLY A 476 2.69 -6.93 13.65
C GLY A 476 2.04 -7.96 12.71
N LYS A 477 2.85 -8.95 12.28
CA LYS A 477 2.44 -9.99 11.31
C LYS A 477 1.84 -11.23 11.96
N GLU A 478 2.16 -11.48 13.22
CA GLU A 478 1.63 -12.64 13.94
C GLU A 478 0.23 -12.35 14.47
N ALA A 479 -0.63 -13.38 14.49
CA ALA A 479 -1.99 -13.25 14.98
C ALA A 479 -1.99 -13.22 16.52
N PRO A 480 -2.39 -12.11 17.18
CA PRO A 480 -2.37 -11.98 18.64
C PRO A 480 -3.58 -12.69 19.28
N LEU A 481 -3.79 -13.97 18.95
CA LEU A 481 -4.95 -14.77 19.34
C LEU A 481 -4.61 -15.74 20.48
N GLY A 482 -4.13 -15.20 21.60
CA GLY A 482 -3.73 -15.96 22.79
C GLY A 482 -4.82 -16.04 23.87
N GLU A 483 -4.39 -16.25 25.12
CA GLU A 483 -5.26 -16.31 26.29
C GLU A 483 -5.95 -14.95 26.54
N GLU A 484 -5.21 -13.84 26.43
CA GLU A 484 -5.77 -12.49 26.59
C GLU A 484 -6.91 -12.22 25.59
N PHE A 485 -6.73 -12.59 24.31
CA PHE A 485 -7.78 -12.49 23.29
C PHE A 485 -9.02 -13.34 23.65
N SER A 486 -8.83 -14.47 24.33
CA SER A 486 -9.93 -15.39 24.64
C SER A 486 -10.74 -14.97 25.86
N GLN A 487 -10.16 -14.12 26.72
CA GLN A 487 -10.81 -13.53 27.89
C GLN A 487 -11.63 -12.28 27.52
N ILE A 488 -11.16 -11.50 26.55
CA ILE A 488 -11.82 -10.31 25.99
C ILE A 488 -12.90 -10.71 24.98
#